data_AF-F3QNR9-F1
#
_entry.id   AF-F3QNR9-F1
#
_cell.length_a   1.000
_cell.length_b   1.000
_cell.length_c   1.000
_cell.angle_alpha   90.00
_cell.angle_beta   90.00
_cell.angle_gamma   90.00
#
_symmetry.space_group_name_H-M   'P 1'
#
loop_
_entity.id
_entity.type
_entity.pdbx_description
1 polymer ?
#
loop_
_entity_poly.entity_id
_entity_poly.type
_entity_poly.pdbx_seq_one_letter_code
_entity_poly.pdbx_strand_id
1 'polypeptide(L)'
;MSAVKKNSLEQGISPISQEEFIRDFLPLPILHRGILFVLRTGYLIKQSPLEDLDVLGLCPTHTAEEEGALHVVLRRFFNRDASFWRSAAYDAIIQEELETKAHHKLLSEQRSIKSKRAAEARWKENGAPSNAPSINNDA
;
A
#
# COMPACT_ATOMS: atom_id res chain seq x y z
N MET A 1 37.30 -3.01 6.60
CA MET A 1 36.52 -2.21 5.63
C MET A 1 35.08 -2.71 5.69
N SER A 2 34.27 -2.08 6.53
CA SER A 2 32.87 -2.51 6.73
C SER A 2 31.99 -1.88 5.66
N ALA A 3 31.33 -2.74 4.89
CA ALA A 3 30.40 -2.36 3.85
C ALA A 3 29.36 -1.38 4.40
N VAL A 4 29.36 -0.17 3.86
CA VAL A 4 28.30 0.81 4.07
C VAL A 4 27.03 0.21 3.48
N LYS A 5 26.22 -0.40 4.34
CA LYS A 5 24.83 -0.70 4.07
C LYS A 5 24.14 0.65 3.93
N LYS A 6 24.07 1.15 2.69
CA LYS A 6 23.19 2.27 2.35
C LYS A 6 21.78 1.78 2.66
N ASN A 7 21.29 2.11 3.85
CA ASN A 7 19.87 2.03 4.15
C ASN A 7 19.22 2.98 3.14
N SER A 8 18.55 2.41 2.14
CA SER A 8 17.66 3.08 1.19
C SER A 8 16.40 3.59 1.90
N LEU A 9 16.58 4.24 3.06
CA LEU A 9 15.54 4.97 3.74
C LEU A 9 15.29 6.21 2.89
N GLU A 10 14.06 6.32 2.41
CA GLU A 10 13.46 7.55 1.87
C GLU A 10 13.70 7.90 0.40
N GLN A 11 13.65 6.90 -0.50
CA GLN A 11 12.85 7.18 -1.69
C GLN A 11 11.40 7.09 -1.25
N GLY A 12 10.88 8.21 -0.72
CA GLY A 12 9.44 8.40 -0.63
C GLY A 12 8.88 7.97 -1.98
N ILE A 13 7.83 7.15 -1.95
CA ILE A 13 7.20 6.59 -3.15
C ILE A 13 6.61 7.79 -3.88
N SER A 14 7.44 8.53 -4.62
CA SER A 14 6.99 9.54 -5.54
C SER A 14 6.29 8.70 -6.60
N PRO A 15 4.96 8.72 -6.66
CA PRO A 15 4.20 7.79 -7.46
C PRO A 15 4.25 8.16 -8.96
N ILE A 16 5.25 8.98 -9.33
CA ILE A 16 5.54 9.49 -10.65
C ILE A 16 7.06 9.52 -10.82
N SER A 17 7.52 9.10 -12.00
CA SER A 17 8.93 9.26 -12.39
C SER A 17 9.27 10.74 -12.59
N GLN A 18 10.55 11.09 -12.53
CA GLN A 18 11.00 12.46 -12.81
C GLN A 18 10.64 12.87 -14.25
N GLU A 19 10.70 11.92 -15.18
CA GLU A 19 10.33 12.10 -16.58
C GLU A 19 8.83 12.39 -16.74
N GLU A 20 7.98 11.63 -16.05
CA GLU A 20 6.53 11.86 -16.03
C GLU A 20 6.19 13.20 -15.37
N PHE A 21 6.92 13.57 -14.31
CA PHE A 21 6.76 14.87 -13.66
C PHE A 21 7.06 16.02 -14.64
N ILE A 22 8.18 15.96 -15.37
CA ILE A 22 8.57 17.03 -16.30
C ILE A 22 7.66 17.06 -17.53
N ARG A 23 7.34 15.89 -18.11
CA ARG A 23 6.58 15.78 -19.35
C ARG A 23 5.09 16.04 -19.15
N ASP A 24 4.51 15.49 -18.09
CA ASP A 24 3.06 15.43 -17.97
C ASP A 24 2.50 16.28 -16.84
N PHE A 25 3.22 16.43 -15.72
CA PHE A 25 2.72 17.20 -14.58
C PHE A 25 3.07 18.70 -14.68
N LEU A 26 4.34 19.02 -14.92
CA LEU A 26 4.83 20.39 -14.94
C LEU A 26 4.14 21.29 -15.99
N PRO A 27 3.77 20.81 -17.18
CA PRO A 27 3.09 21.65 -18.18
C PRO A 27 1.61 21.91 -17.89
N LEU A 28 0.99 21.23 -16.91
CA LEU A 28 -0.42 21.42 -16.62
C LEU A 28 -0.70 22.81 -16.01
N PRO A 29 -1.87 23.41 -16.28
CA PRO A 29 -2.34 24.56 -15.53
C PRO A 29 -2.43 24.27 -14.02
N ILE A 30 -2.32 25.29 -13.18
CA ILE A 30 -2.27 25.13 -11.72
C ILE A 30 -3.47 24.37 -11.16
N LEU A 31 -4.67 24.66 -11.66
CA LEU A 31 -5.90 23.97 -11.28
C LEU A 31 -5.85 22.47 -11.62
N HIS A 32 -5.37 22.13 -12.82
CA HIS A 32 -5.26 20.74 -13.28
C HIS A 32 -4.22 19.96 -12.45
N ARG A 33 -3.11 20.61 -12.07
CA ARG A 33 -2.11 20.03 -11.16
C ARG A 33 -2.73 19.69 -9.81
N GLY A 34 -3.52 20.60 -9.24
CA GLY A 34 -4.23 20.39 -7.98
C GLY A 34 -5.18 19.20 -8.05
N ILE A 35 -6.04 19.15 -9.08
CA ILE A 35 -6.98 18.05 -9.29
C ILE A 35 -6.23 16.72 -9.44
N LEU A 36 -5.20 16.67 -10.30
CA LEU A 36 -4.42 15.45 -10.52
C LEU A 36 -3.73 14.97 -9.23
N PHE A 37 -3.19 15.89 -8.44
CA PHE A 37 -2.58 15.56 -7.15
C PHE A 37 -3.60 14.96 -6.17
N VAL A 38 -4.79 15.56 -6.06
CA VAL A 38 -5.86 15.08 -5.16
C VAL A 38 -6.36 13.71 -5.59
N LEU A 39 -6.63 13.49 -6.88
CA LEU A 39 -7.10 12.20 -7.38
C LEU A 39 -6.05 11.09 -7.15
N ARG A 40 -4.77 11.36 -7.45
CA ARG A 40 -3.68 10.40 -7.20
C ARG A 40 -3.53 10.04 -5.73
N THR A 41 -3.64 11.04 -4.86
CA THR A 41 -3.59 10.85 -3.41
C THR A 41 -4.78 10.01 -2.94
N GLY A 42 -5.99 10.31 -3.42
CA GLY A 42 -7.20 9.53 -3.14
C GLY A 42 -7.05 8.07 -3.56
N TYR A 43 -6.48 7.82 -4.76
CA TYR A 43 -6.21 6.49 -5.27
C TYR A 43 -5.29 5.68 -4.35
N LEU A 44 -4.19 6.30 -3.88
CA LEU A 44 -3.23 5.66 -2.98
C LEU A 44 -3.78 5.42 -1.57
N ILE A 45 -4.60 6.34 -1.05
CA ILE A 45 -5.24 6.18 0.26
C ILE A 45 -6.30 5.08 0.21
N LYS A 46 -7.14 5.08 -0.83
CA LYS A 46 -8.19 4.06 -1.05
C LYS A 46 -7.59 2.69 -1.41
N GLN A 47 -6.35 2.65 -1.89
CA GLN A 47 -5.66 1.43 -2.37
C GLN A 47 -6.50 0.68 -3.42
N SER A 48 -7.25 1.43 -4.23
CA SER A 48 -8.15 0.88 -5.26
C SER A 48 -8.58 1.96 -6.25
N PRO A 49 -9.10 1.57 -7.43
CA PRO A 49 -9.65 2.52 -8.40
C PRO A 49 -10.72 3.44 -7.82
N LEU A 50 -10.77 4.66 -8.34
CA LEU A 50 -11.72 5.68 -7.90
C LEU A 50 -13.07 5.47 -8.57
N GLU A 51 -14.13 5.51 -7.78
CA GLU A 51 -15.52 5.54 -8.25
C GLU A 51 -15.93 6.97 -8.57
N ASP A 52 -17.03 7.13 -9.30
CA ASP A 52 -17.59 8.47 -9.57
C ASP A 52 -17.90 9.25 -8.28
N LEU A 53 -18.36 8.55 -7.23
CA LEU A 53 -18.62 9.18 -5.95
C LEU A 53 -17.33 9.62 -5.24
N ASP A 54 -16.24 8.85 -5.38
CA ASP A 54 -14.94 9.26 -4.85
C ASP A 54 -14.44 10.51 -5.57
N VAL A 55 -14.53 10.53 -6.90
CA VAL A 55 -14.13 11.68 -7.71
C VAL A 55 -14.94 12.91 -7.33
N LEU A 56 -16.25 12.77 -7.14
CA LEU A 56 -17.13 13.87 -6.70
C LEU A 56 -16.75 14.38 -5.30
N GLY A 57 -16.42 13.48 -4.38
CA GLY A 57 -16.03 13.84 -3.01
C GLY A 57 -14.63 14.45 -2.93
N LEU A 58 -13.70 14.00 -3.76
CA LEU A 58 -12.32 14.48 -3.82
C LEU A 58 -12.19 15.81 -4.55
N CYS A 59 -12.95 15.99 -5.63
CA CYS A 59 -12.90 17.17 -6.49
C CYS A 59 -14.31 17.70 -6.75
N PRO A 60 -14.96 18.32 -5.75
CA PRO A 60 -16.26 18.96 -5.95
C PRO A 60 -16.09 20.15 -6.91
N THR A 61 -16.80 20.12 -8.02
CA THR A 61 -16.77 21.17 -9.04
C THR A 61 -17.95 22.11 -8.85
N HIS A 62 -17.69 23.38 -8.60
CA HIS A 62 -18.70 24.42 -8.39
C HIS A 62 -18.83 25.36 -9.58
N THR A 63 -17.88 25.30 -10.51
CA THR A 63 -17.82 26.11 -11.73
C THR A 63 -17.58 25.26 -12.97
N ALA A 64 -17.98 25.78 -14.15
CA ALA A 64 -17.72 25.11 -15.43
C ALA A 64 -16.21 24.99 -15.74
N GLU A 65 -15.38 25.89 -15.21
CA GLU A 65 -13.93 25.81 -15.34
C GLU A 65 -13.37 24.61 -14.56
N GLU A 66 -13.83 24.40 -13.33
CA GLU A 66 -13.44 23.26 -12.50
C GLU A 66 -13.91 21.93 -13.11
N GLU A 67 -15.15 21.89 -13.62
CA GLU A 67 -15.69 20.71 -14.31
C GLU A 67 -14.89 20.38 -15.57
N GLY A 68 -14.56 21.40 -16.37
CA GLY A 68 -13.71 21.25 -17.55
C GLY A 68 -12.31 20.75 -17.19
N ALA A 69 -11.69 21.33 -16.16
CA ALA A 69 -10.37 20.92 -15.69
C ALA A 69 -10.36 19.48 -15.17
N LEU A 70 -11.39 19.08 -14.41
CA LEU A 70 -11.56 17.71 -13.93
C LEU A 70 -11.70 16.74 -15.10
N HIS A 71 -12.54 17.06 -16.09
CA HIS A 71 -12.72 16.24 -17.28
C HIS A 71 -11.40 16.03 -18.04
N VAL A 72 -10.61 17.09 -18.23
CA VAL A 72 -9.29 17.00 -18.90
C VAL A 72 -8.33 16.10 -18.13
N VAL A 73 -8.26 16.26 -16.81
CA VAL A 73 -7.37 15.44 -15.97
C VAL A 73 -7.78 13.97 -16.00
N LEU A 74 -9.06 13.68 -15.81
CA LEU A 74 -9.57 12.31 -15.83
C LEU A 74 -9.29 11.63 -17.16
N ARG A 75 -9.54 12.31 -18.28
CA ARG A 75 -9.33 11.74 -19.63
C ARG A 75 -7.86 11.55 -19.99
N ARG A 76 -6.96 12.36 -19.44
CA ARG A 76 -5.53 12.32 -19.77
C ARG A 76 -4.74 11.34 -18.91
N PHE A 77 -5.09 11.22 -17.64
CA PHE A 77 -4.28 10.48 -16.65
C PHE A 77 -4.93 9.21 -16.12
N PHE A 78 -6.23 9.04 -16.37
CA PHE A 78 -6.99 7.88 -15.93
C PHE A 78 -7.71 7.23 -17.11
N ASN A 79 -7.85 5.92 -17.04
CA ASN A 79 -8.67 5.15 -17.96
C ASN A 79 -10.01 4.88 -17.32
N ARG A 80 -11.08 5.14 -18.06
CA ARG A 80 -12.43 4.77 -17.64
C ARG A 80 -12.65 3.29 -17.92
N ASP A 81 -12.90 2.52 -16.87
CA ASP A 81 -13.26 1.11 -16.94
C ASP A 81 -14.58 0.90 -16.19
N ALA A 82 -15.67 0.70 -16.94
CA ALA A 82 -17.04 0.69 -16.42
C ALA A 82 -17.33 1.91 -15.51
N SER A 83 -17.50 1.69 -14.22
CA SER A 83 -17.80 2.72 -13.20
C SER A 83 -16.56 3.24 -12.47
N PHE A 84 -15.36 2.86 -12.91
CA PHE A 84 -14.10 3.19 -12.23
C PHE A 84 -13.16 4.01 -13.09
N TRP A 85 -12.43 4.91 -12.44
CA TRP A 85 -11.26 5.60 -12.97
C TRP A 85 -10.01 4.88 -12.49
N ARG A 86 -9.28 4.30 -13.44
CA ARG A 86 -8.09 3.48 -13.20
C ARG A 86 -6.82 4.19 -13.63
N SER A 87 -5.72 3.91 -12.93
CA SER A 87 -4.39 4.30 -13.38
C SER A 87 -3.44 3.12 -13.26
N ALA A 88 -2.94 2.64 -14.40
CA ALA A 88 -2.09 1.43 -14.46
C ALA A 88 -0.82 1.56 -13.61
N ALA A 89 -0.25 2.77 -13.54
CA ALA A 89 0.93 3.04 -12.70
C ALA A 89 0.60 2.83 -11.21
N TYR A 90 -0.56 3.30 -10.76
CA TYR A 90 -0.98 3.18 -9.37
C TYR A 90 -1.45 1.77 -9.02
N ASP A 91 -2.12 1.10 -9.96
CA ASP A 91 -2.47 -0.32 -9.81
C ASP A 91 -1.20 -1.19 -9.60
N ALA A 92 -0.13 -0.91 -10.35
CA ALA A 92 1.15 -1.61 -10.19
C ALA A 92 1.79 -1.34 -8.82
N ILE A 93 1.81 -0.08 -8.37
CA ILE A 93 2.36 0.30 -7.05
C ILE A 93 1.60 -0.40 -5.92
N ILE A 94 0.26 -0.39 -5.97
CA ILE A 94 -0.59 -1.04 -4.98
C ILE A 94 -0.34 -2.56 -4.95
N GLN A 95 -0.25 -3.18 -6.13
CA GLN A 95 0.00 -4.61 -6.24
C GLN A 95 1.39 -4.99 -5.68
N GLU A 96 2.44 -4.23 -5.99
CA GLU A 96 3.78 -4.42 -5.44
C GLU A 96 3.79 -4.29 -3.91
N GLU A 97 3.07 -3.30 -3.37
CA GLU A 97 2.95 -3.09 -1.93
C GLU A 97 2.25 -4.27 -1.24
N LEU A 98 1.18 -4.79 -1.85
CA LEU A 98 0.44 -5.96 -1.37
C LEU A 98 1.31 -7.23 -1.37
N GLU A 99 2.04 -7.47 -2.45
CA GLU A 99 2.96 -8.62 -2.58
C GLU A 99 4.09 -8.54 -1.55
N THR A 100 4.65 -7.35 -1.36
CA THR A 100 5.70 -7.11 -0.36
C THR A 100 5.17 -7.39 1.04
N LYS A 101 3.98 -6.90 1.39
CA LYS A 101 3.34 -7.17 2.69
C LYS A 101 3.06 -8.66 2.89
N ALA A 102 2.56 -9.34 1.87
CA ALA A 102 2.29 -10.78 1.92
C ALA A 102 3.58 -11.60 2.13
N HIS A 103 4.66 -11.26 1.41
CA HIS A 103 5.94 -11.92 1.54
C HIS A 103 6.55 -11.74 2.94
N HIS A 104 6.49 -10.52 3.49
CA HIS A 104 6.97 -10.26 4.86
C HIS A 104 6.18 -11.02 5.92
N LYS A 105 4.84 -11.10 5.76
CA LYS A 105 3.97 -11.87 6.65
C LYS A 105 4.34 -13.35 6.63
N LEU A 106 4.53 -13.94 5.45
CA LEU A 106 4.92 -15.34 5.28
C LEU A 106 6.26 -15.64 5.97
N LEU A 107 7.28 -14.79 5.77
CA LEU A 107 8.58 -14.95 6.42
C LEU A 107 8.48 -14.84 7.94
N SER A 108 7.65 -13.94 8.46
CA SER A 108 7.41 -13.79 9.89
C SER A 108 6.77 -15.05 10.49
N GLU A 109 5.76 -15.61 9.82
CA GLU A 109 5.09 -16.84 10.23
C GLU A 109 6.04 -18.04 10.23
N GLN A 110 6.87 -18.19 9.19
CA GLN A 110 7.88 -19.24 9.13
C GLN A 110 8.89 -19.15 10.29
N ARG A 111 9.34 -17.94 10.62
CA ARG A 111 10.23 -17.70 11.78
C ARG A 111 9.53 -18.05 13.10
N SER A 112 8.26 -17.67 13.26
CA SER A 112 7.47 -17.99 14.44
C SER A 112 7.30 -19.51 14.62
N ILE A 113 6.95 -20.23 13.55
CA ILE A 113 6.82 -21.70 13.56
C ILE A 113 8.14 -22.37 13.90
N LYS A 114 9.25 -21.92 13.29
CA LYS A 114 10.59 -22.45 13.58
C LYS A 114 10.96 -22.28 15.05
N SER A 115 10.69 -21.10 15.62
CA SER A 115 10.93 -20.82 17.04
C SER A 115 10.06 -21.66 17.97
N LYS A 116 8.76 -21.81 17.66
CA LYS A 116 7.85 -22.69 18.43
C LYS A 116 8.35 -24.14 18.45
N ARG A 117 8.69 -24.70 17.28
CA ARG A 117 9.24 -26.06 17.18
C ARG A 117 10.55 -26.22 17.94
N ALA A 118 11.45 -25.25 17.85
CA ALA A 118 12.72 -25.28 18.57
C ALA A 118 12.52 -25.22 20.10
N ALA A 119 11.56 -24.43 20.58
CA ALA A 119 11.19 -24.42 21.98
C ALA A 119 10.60 -25.78 22.38
N GLU A 120 9.57 -26.28 21.69
CA GLU A 120 8.94 -27.58 21.97
C GLU A 120 9.96 -28.73 22.02
N ALA A 121 10.93 -28.76 21.10
CA ALA A 121 12.01 -29.73 21.12
C ALA A 121 12.84 -29.65 22.42
N ARG A 122 13.24 -28.44 22.84
CA ARG A 122 13.96 -28.22 24.12
C ARG A 122 13.13 -28.64 25.33
N TRP A 123 11.82 -28.37 25.33
CA TRP A 123 10.92 -28.78 26.41
C TRP A 123 10.81 -30.31 26.53
N LYS A 124 10.80 -31.02 25.40
CA LYS A 124 10.76 -32.49 25.39
C LYS A 124 12.11 -33.13 25.75
N GLU A 125 13.23 -32.54 25.33
CA GLU A 125 14.58 -33.05 25.59
C GLU A 125 15.00 -32.88 27.05
N ASN A 126 14.61 -31.78 27.70
CA ASN A 126 14.95 -31.51 29.09
C ASN A 126 14.08 -32.26 30.12
N GLY A 127 13.20 -33.17 29.68
CA GLY A 127 12.37 -33.99 30.57
C GLY A 127 11.70 -33.16 31.67
N ALA A 128 10.94 -32.11 31.30
CA ALA A 128 10.31 -31.23 32.28
C ALA A 128 9.56 -32.09 33.33
N PRO A 129 9.81 -31.90 34.64
CA PRO A 129 9.12 -32.67 35.66
C PRO A 129 7.63 -32.39 35.51
N SER A 130 6.84 -33.47 35.51
CA SER A 130 5.38 -33.42 35.61
C SER A 130 5.00 -32.89 37.00
N ASN A 131 5.21 -31.59 37.24
CA ASN A 131 4.73 -30.88 38.42
C ASN A 131 3.41 -30.16 38.11
N ALA A 132 2.63 -30.63 37.13
CA ALA A 132 1.19 -30.40 37.21
C ALA A 132 0.73 -31.12 38.49
N PRO A 133 0.16 -30.41 39.48
CA PRO A 133 -0.37 -31.08 40.65
C PRO A 133 -1.41 -32.07 40.15
N SER A 134 -1.20 -33.35 40.43
CA SER A 134 -2.29 -34.33 40.35
C SER A 134 -3.36 -33.82 41.31
N ILE A 135 -4.46 -33.31 40.75
CA ILE A 135 -5.67 -33.03 41.53
C ILE A 135 -6.15 -34.41 41.98
N ASN A 136 -5.69 -34.85 43.14
CA ASN A 136 -6.25 -36.00 43.81
C ASN A 136 -7.63 -35.55 44.30
N ASN A 137 -8.66 -35.96 43.57
CA ASN A 137 -10.03 -35.91 44.05
C ASN A 137 -10.18 -37.00 45.12
N ASP A 138 -9.78 -36.69 46.35
CA ASP A 138 -10.21 -37.46 47.50
C ASP A 138 -11.60 -36.95 47.91
N ALA A 139 -12.56 -37.87 47.83
CA ALA A 139 -13.98 -37.69 48.13
C ALA A 139 -14.27 -37.68 49.64
#